data_AF-A0A7I8D7N4-F1
#
_entry.id   AF-A0A7I8D7N4-F1
#
_cell.length_a   1.000
_cell.length_b   1.000
_cell.length_c   1.000
_cell.angle_alpha   90.00
_cell.angle_beta   90.00
_cell.angle_gamma   90.00
#
_symmetry.space_group_name_H-M   'P 1'
#
loop_
_entity.id
_entity.type
_entity.pdbx_description
1 polymer ?
#
loop_
_entity_poly.entity_id
_entity_poly.type
_entity_poly.pdbx_seq_one_letter_code
_entity_poly.pdbx_strand_id
1 'polypeptide(L)'
;MDAINGLQDLALFLEEFFSDSVVRGKLEWQLQTDGDSIILAQVEGPFDFCDVLTGKNETEIALEFMLHPQQPGHEVSSIAIPVDPDDVEVNILDQAIEIESMDYYLLLHITNHLPND
;
A
#
# COMPACT_ATOMS: atom_id res chain seq x y z
N MET A 1 -0.97 5.83 20.84
CA MET A 1 -1.45 5.14 19.64
C MET A 1 -2.20 3.94 20.13
N ASP A 2 -3.50 3.92 19.89
CA ASP A 2 -4.35 2.76 20.10
C ASP A 2 -3.82 1.62 19.21
N ALA A 3 -3.96 0.38 19.66
CA ALA A 3 -3.54 -0.78 18.87
C ALA A 3 -4.26 -0.77 17.52
N ILE A 4 -3.54 -1.08 16.43
CA ILE A 4 -4.17 -1.31 15.12
C ILE A 4 -4.98 -2.62 15.27
N ASN A 5 -6.31 -2.53 15.29
CA ASN A 5 -7.18 -3.67 15.58
C ASN A 5 -7.80 -4.30 14.32
N GLY A 6 -7.45 -3.83 13.13
CA GLY A 6 -7.93 -4.35 11.86
C GLY A 6 -7.39 -3.58 10.65
N LEU A 7 -7.74 -4.03 9.44
CA LEU A 7 -7.26 -3.44 8.18
C LEU A 7 -7.71 -2.00 7.99
N GLN A 8 -8.89 -1.63 8.49
CA GLN A 8 -9.36 -0.25 8.41
C GLN A 8 -8.51 0.71 9.26
N ASP A 9 -8.10 0.28 10.46
CA ASP A 9 -7.21 1.08 11.32
C ASP A 9 -5.83 1.21 10.67
N LEU A 10 -5.37 0.15 9.99
CA LEU A 10 -4.14 0.16 9.21
C LEU A 10 -4.23 1.14 8.04
N ALA A 11 -5.32 1.13 7.26
CA ALA A 11 -5.53 2.06 6.16
C ALA A 11 -5.47 3.53 6.63
N LEU A 12 -6.15 3.85 7.73
CA LEU A 12 -6.10 5.19 8.33
C LEU A 12 -4.68 5.56 8.79
N PHE A 13 -3.96 4.63 9.43
CA PHE A 13 -2.57 4.85 9.82
C PHE A 13 -1.68 5.12 8.61
N LEU A 14 -1.86 4.39 7.51
CA LEU A 14 -1.08 4.53 6.28
C LEU A 14 -1.32 5.90 5.63
N GLU A 15 -2.56 6.38 5.65
CA GLU A 15 -2.89 7.73 5.18
C GLU A 15 -2.17 8.81 5.98
N GLU A 16 -2.18 8.69 7.31
CA GLU A 16 -1.47 9.63 8.18
C GLU A 16 0.05 9.54 7.96
N PHE A 17 0.60 8.33 7.83
CA PHE A 17 2.03 8.10 7.68
C PHE A 17 2.59 8.65 6.37
N PHE A 18 1.86 8.48 5.26
CA PHE A 18 2.27 8.95 3.94
C PHE A 18 1.72 10.34 3.58
N SER A 19 1.04 11.00 4.51
CA SER A 19 0.58 12.37 4.32
C SER A 19 1.72 13.28 3.85
N ASP A 20 1.39 14.19 2.95
CA ASP A 20 2.32 15.15 2.36
C ASP A 20 3.59 14.53 1.75
N SER A 21 3.52 13.28 1.26
CA SER A 21 4.67 12.55 0.74
C SER A 21 4.45 12.03 -0.68
N VAL A 22 5.51 12.01 -1.47
CA VAL A 22 5.58 11.25 -2.72
C VAL A 22 6.03 9.84 -2.39
N VAL A 23 5.22 8.87 -2.76
CA VAL A 23 5.41 7.46 -2.45
C VAL A 23 5.65 6.68 -3.74
N ARG A 24 6.67 5.84 -3.73
CA ARG A 24 6.88 4.80 -4.73
C ARG A 24 6.37 3.48 -4.18
N GLY A 25 5.34 2.94 -4.82
CA GLY A 25 4.80 1.62 -4.52
C GLY A 25 5.35 0.56 -5.46
N LYS A 26 5.73 -0.59 -4.92
CA LYS A 26 6.21 -1.76 -5.66
C LYS A 26 5.52 -3.02 -5.13
N LEU A 27 4.69 -3.64 -5.97
CA LEU A 27 4.03 -4.90 -5.68
C LEU A 27 4.80 -6.05 -6.32
N GLU A 28 5.14 -7.04 -5.52
CA GLU A 28 5.79 -8.26 -5.92
C GLU A 28 4.94 -9.49 -5.57
N TRP A 29 5.07 -10.53 -6.38
CA TRP A 29 4.59 -11.86 -6.08
C TRP A 29 5.79 -12.78 -5.86
N GLN A 30 5.86 -13.38 -4.67
CA GLN A 30 6.90 -14.34 -4.33
C GLN A 30 6.57 -15.70 -4.95
N LEU A 31 7.50 -16.23 -5.74
CA LEU A 31 7.36 -17.57 -6.31
C LEU A 31 7.69 -18.60 -5.24
N GLN A 32 6.87 -19.65 -5.15
CA GLN A 32 7.09 -20.78 -4.22
C GLN A 32 8.35 -21.60 -4.54
N THR A 33 9.05 -21.29 -5.62
CA THR A 33 10.29 -21.92 -6.05
C THR A 33 11.42 -20.92 -6.05
N ASP A 34 12.44 -21.17 -5.21
CA ASP A 34 13.78 -20.58 -5.23
C ASP A 34 13.90 -19.06 -5.02
N GLY A 35 13.09 -18.48 -4.12
CA GLY A 35 13.34 -17.12 -3.60
C GLY A 35 13.28 -15.99 -4.63
N ASP A 36 12.84 -16.30 -5.85
CA ASP A 36 12.61 -15.35 -6.92
C ASP A 36 11.27 -14.65 -6.72
N SER A 37 11.23 -13.35 -7.01
CA SER A 37 10.00 -12.56 -7.01
C SER A 37 9.75 -11.94 -8.39
N ILE A 38 8.46 -11.79 -8.73
CA ILE A 38 8.02 -11.11 -9.96
C ILE A 38 7.40 -9.78 -9.57
N ILE A 39 7.90 -8.69 -10.16
CA ILE A 39 7.28 -7.37 -10.03
C ILE A 39 5.99 -7.36 -10.85
N LEU A 40 4.86 -7.21 -10.18
CA LEU A 40 3.54 -7.15 -10.81
C LEU A 40 3.17 -5.71 -11.19
N ALA A 41 3.50 -4.76 -10.32
CA ALA A 41 3.19 -3.34 -10.53
C ALA A 41 4.23 -2.45 -9.85
N GLN A 42 4.43 -1.28 -10.43
CA GLN A 42 5.23 -0.22 -9.82
C GLN A 42 4.72 1.15 -10.26
N VAL A 43 4.46 2.03 -9.30
CA VAL A 43 3.96 3.38 -9.53
C VAL A 43 4.63 4.35 -8.57
N GLU A 44 4.63 5.64 -8.91
CA GLU A 44 5.17 6.70 -8.06
C GLU A 44 4.32 7.96 -8.19
N GLY A 45 3.94 8.54 -7.07
CA GLY A 45 3.15 9.76 -7.04
C GLY A 45 2.91 10.27 -5.63
N PRO A 46 2.32 11.46 -5.48
CA PRO A 46 1.81 11.91 -4.19
C PRO A 46 0.80 10.88 -3.67
N PHE A 47 0.94 10.47 -2.41
CA PHE A 47 -0.06 9.62 -1.78
C PHE A 47 -1.39 10.37 -1.65
N ASP A 48 -2.49 9.69 -1.95
CA ASP A 48 -3.84 10.26 -1.91
C ASP A 48 -4.68 9.58 -0.83
N PHE A 49 -4.85 8.27 -0.91
CA PHE A 49 -5.80 7.53 -0.06
C PHE A 49 -5.47 6.04 0.02
N CYS A 50 -5.87 5.38 1.11
CA CYS A 50 -5.81 3.93 1.26
C CYS A 50 -7.19 3.36 1.61
N ASP A 51 -7.66 2.39 0.83
CA ASP A 51 -8.95 1.73 1.05
C ASP A 51 -8.81 0.25 1.36
N VAL A 52 -9.80 -0.29 2.07
CA VAL A 52 -9.99 -1.73 2.26
C VAL A 52 -11.06 -2.21 1.28
N LEU A 53 -10.65 -3.00 0.28
CA LEU A 53 -11.59 -3.55 -0.69
C LEU A 53 -12.33 -4.75 -0.10
N THR A 54 -13.66 -4.68 -0.12
CA THR A 54 -14.54 -5.77 0.33
C THR A 54 -15.10 -6.58 -0.83
N GLY A 55 -15.07 -7.90 -0.71
CA GLY A 55 -15.70 -8.84 -1.64
C GLY A 55 -17.22 -8.94 -1.47
N LYS A 56 -17.83 -9.86 -2.23
CA LYS A 56 -19.30 -10.05 -2.28
C LYS A 56 -19.95 -10.44 -0.95
N ASN A 57 -19.17 -10.98 0.00
CA ASN A 57 -19.65 -11.44 1.29
C ASN A 57 -19.22 -10.51 2.43
N GLU A 58 -18.88 -9.24 2.12
CA GLU A 58 -18.34 -8.27 3.10
C GLU A 58 -17.00 -8.70 3.72
N THR A 59 -16.34 -9.70 3.13
CA THR A 59 -14.98 -10.09 3.50
C THR A 59 -14.00 -9.11 2.89
N GLU A 60 -13.08 -8.59 3.69
CA GLU A 60 -11.95 -7.80 3.22
C GLU A 60 -11.04 -8.70 2.35
N ILE A 61 -10.67 -8.22 1.15
CA ILE A 61 -9.92 -9.02 0.14
C ILE A 61 -8.66 -8.34 -0.38
N ALA A 62 -8.54 -7.02 -0.23
CA ALA A 62 -7.32 -6.30 -0.60
C ALA A 62 -7.21 -4.97 0.15
N LEU A 63 -5.98 -4.46 0.25
CA LEU A 63 -5.71 -3.05 0.54
C LEU A 63 -5.36 -2.35 -0.77
N GLU A 64 -6.08 -1.29 -1.11
CA GLU A 64 -5.83 -0.45 -2.29
C GLU A 64 -5.16 0.86 -1.89
N PHE A 65 -4.14 1.24 -2.64
CA PHE A 65 -3.34 2.44 -2.45
C PHE A 65 -3.50 3.32 -3.67
N MET A 66 -4.08 4.50 -3.50
CA MET A 66 -4.28 5.47 -4.57
C MET A 66 -3.25 6.59 -4.50
N LEU A 67 -2.73 6.96 -5.67
CA LEU A 67 -1.76 8.03 -5.83
C LEU A 67 -2.36 9.14 -6.69
N HIS A 68 -2.19 10.37 -6.24
CA HIS A 68 -2.70 11.55 -6.89
C HIS A 68 -2.05 11.70 -8.29
N PRO A 69 -2.82 12.05 -9.33
CA PRO A 69 -2.27 12.29 -10.64
C PRO A 69 -1.26 13.45 -10.59
N GLN A 70 -0.05 13.23 -11.12
CA GLN A 70 0.98 14.27 -11.15
C GLN A 70 0.62 15.45 -12.06
N GLN A 71 -0.37 15.30 -12.94
CA GLN A 71 -0.81 16.33 -13.88
C GLN A 71 -2.34 16.31 -14.05
N PRO A 72 -2.99 17.48 -14.19
CA PRO A 72 -4.42 17.55 -14.48
C PRO A 72 -4.80 16.78 -15.75
N GLY A 73 -5.81 15.93 -15.67
CA GLY A 73 -6.29 15.11 -16.79
C GLY A 73 -5.62 13.75 -16.94
N HIS A 74 -4.70 13.39 -16.03
CA HIS A 74 -4.18 12.03 -15.93
C HIS A 74 -5.07 11.17 -15.04
N GLU A 75 -5.10 9.87 -15.31
CA GLU A 75 -5.82 8.89 -14.50
C GLU A 75 -5.11 8.67 -13.15
N VAL A 76 -5.91 8.43 -12.10
CA VAL A 76 -5.40 8.01 -10.79
C VAL A 76 -4.69 6.67 -10.95
N SER A 77 -3.48 6.58 -10.40
CA SER A 77 -2.75 5.32 -10.37
C SER A 77 -3.06 4.63 -9.04
N SER A 78 -3.38 3.34 -9.08
CA SER A 78 -3.54 2.54 -7.87
C SER A 78 -2.72 1.25 -7.91
N ILE A 79 -2.31 0.79 -6.73
CA ILE A 79 -1.81 -0.56 -6.48
C ILE A 79 -2.70 -1.18 -5.42
N ALA A 80 -3.14 -2.42 -5.65
CA ALA A 80 -3.84 -3.19 -4.63
C ALA A 80 -3.03 -4.45 -4.29
N ILE A 81 -2.83 -4.71 -3.00
CA ILE A 81 -2.29 -5.97 -2.49
C ILE A 81 -3.46 -6.85 -2.02
N PRO A 82 -3.61 -8.07 -2.53
CA PRO A 82 -4.55 -9.05 -1.97
C PRO A 82 -4.20 -9.32 -0.51
N VAL A 83 -5.20 -9.32 0.37
CA VAL A 83 -5.00 -9.55 1.80
C VAL A 83 -5.82 -10.72 2.31
N ASP A 84 -5.23 -11.48 3.23
CA ASP A 84 -5.96 -12.32 4.17
C ASP A 84 -5.96 -11.58 5.53
N PRO A 85 -7.10 -11.10 6.05
CA PRO A 85 -7.15 -10.30 7.28
C PRO A 85 -6.53 -10.98 8.50
N ASP A 86 -6.45 -12.31 8.50
CA ASP A 86 -5.84 -13.09 9.58
C ASP A 86 -4.32 -13.30 9.41
N ASP A 87 -3.76 -12.93 8.24
CA ASP A 87 -2.38 -13.19 7.81
C ASP A 87 -1.77 -11.98 7.05
N VAL A 88 -1.87 -10.79 7.66
CA VAL A 88 -1.16 -9.59 7.21
C VAL A 88 -0.05 -9.24 8.20
N GLU A 89 1.18 -9.14 7.70
CA GLU A 89 2.32 -8.62 8.43
C GLU A 89 2.70 -7.23 7.90
N VAL A 90 2.92 -6.29 8.82
CA VAL A 90 3.29 -4.91 8.50
C VAL A 90 4.57 -4.55 9.23
N ASN A 91 5.61 -4.21 8.46
CA ASN A 91 6.88 -3.74 8.97
C ASN A 91 7.05 -2.26 8.65
N ILE A 92 7.16 -1.43 9.70
CA ILE A 92 7.33 0.02 9.59
C ILE A 92 8.82 0.35 9.70
N LEU A 93 9.35 0.99 8.66
CA LEU A 93 10.72 1.48 8.56
C LEU A 93 10.73 3.02 8.58
N ASP A 94 11.91 3.63 8.72
CA ASP A 94 12.04 5.08 8.86
C ASP A 94 11.40 5.88 7.71
N GLN A 95 11.45 5.37 6.47
CA GLN A 95 10.92 6.01 5.26
C GLN A 95 10.15 5.04 4.36
N ALA A 96 9.74 3.90 4.91
CA ALA A 96 9.08 2.86 4.14
C ALA A 96 8.12 2.04 5.00
N ILE A 97 7.14 1.44 4.34
CA ILE A 97 6.30 0.40 4.92
C ILE A 97 6.36 -0.81 4.01
N GLU A 98 6.57 -1.96 4.62
CA GLU A 98 6.54 -3.27 4.00
C GLU A 98 5.29 -3.99 4.48
N ILE A 99 4.50 -4.48 3.53
CA ILE A 99 3.28 -5.25 3.80
C ILE A 99 3.44 -6.61 3.12
N GLU A 100 3.38 -7.65 3.94
CA GLU A 100 3.37 -9.04 3.51
C GLU A 100 2.00 -9.63 3.77
N SER A 101 1.46 -10.28 2.75
CA SER A 101 0.21 -11.03 2.87
C SER A 101 0.14 -12.11 1.82
N MET A 102 -0.23 -13.32 2.23
CA MET A 102 -0.24 -14.49 1.36
C MET A 102 1.13 -14.65 0.65
N ASP A 103 1.16 -14.78 -0.69
CA ASP A 103 2.39 -14.80 -1.48
C ASP A 103 2.80 -13.41 -2.02
N TYR A 104 2.18 -12.32 -1.53
CA TYR A 104 2.39 -10.96 -2.05
C TYR A 104 3.20 -10.09 -1.09
N TYR A 105 4.03 -9.25 -1.68
CA TYR A 105 4.88 -8.31 -0.97
C TYR A 105 4.70 -6.90 -1.56
N LEU A 106 4.31 -5.92 -0.73
CA LEU A 106 4.19 -4.53 -1.12
C LEU A 106 5.19 -3.68 -0.33
N LEU A 107 6.06 -2.99 -1.05
CA LEU A 107 6.92 -1.95 -0.50
C LEU A 107 6.41 -0.57 -0.92
N LEU A 108 6.12 0.28 0.07
CA LEU A 108 5.80 1.69 -0.09
C LEU A 108 6.96 2.50 0.46
N HIS A 109 7.66 3.24 -0.39
CA HIS A 109 8.84 4.01 0.00
C HIS A 109 8.63 5.50 -0.26
N ILE A 110 8.84 6.33 0.75
CA ILE A 110 8.81 7.80 0.62
C ILE A 110 10.02 8.22 -0.20
N THR A 111 9.80 8.79 -1.38
CA THR A 111 10.87 9.28 -2.25
C THR A 111 11.13 10.77 -2.05
N ASN A 112 10.11 11.53 -1.63
CA ASN A 112 10.21 12.95 -1.33
C ASN A 112 9.05 13.39 -0.42
N HIS A 113 9.21 14.53 0.26
CA HIS A 113 8.10 15.22 0.91
C HIS A 113 7.59 16.35 0.02
N LEU A 114 6.28 16.55 -0.01
CA LEU A 114 5.65 17.68 -0.68
C LEU A 114 6.02 18.97 0.08
N PRO A 115 6.21 20.10 -0.62
CA PRO A 115 6.42 21.37 0.04
C PRO A 115 5.17 21.73 0.87
N ASN A 116 5.35 21.98 2.16
CA ASN A 116 4.31 22.58 3.00
C ASN A 116 4.04 24.00 2.49
N ASP A 117 2.86 24.23 1.92
CA ASP A 117 2.35 25.57 1.62
C ASP A 117 1.91 26.31 2.90
#